data_AF-A0A1U9KCS2-F1
#
_entry.id   AF-A0A1U9KCS2-F1
#
_cell.length_a   1.000
_cell.length_b   1.000
_cell.length_c   1.000
_cell.angle_alpha   90.00
_cell.angle_beta   90.00
_cell.angle_gamma   90.00
#
_symmetry.space_group_name_H-M   'P 1'
#
loop_
_entity.id
_entity.type
_entity.pdbx_description
1 polymer ?
#
loop_
_entity_poly.entity_id
_entity_poly.type
_entity_poly.pdbx_seq_one_letter_code
_entity_poly.pdbx_strand_id
1 'polypeptide(L)'
;MSIYKRSDTGMWFAQVRRKGFPPLNRSFAKKSDATMWERNVLAEVDACRANPHRTFDYTKFINVETSNFEVFEVGMNAEIVEFDERGNEIRRATEVRKERPYPLAWAVDRYISEEVHKFKSWKSMTDRLTMWKNSEFGQESLYDIFPEMLFRWMKNRTKKDGSPASASTIRNDLFQLSALYETARKPITQGGWNISDLKNPVKDILLPPPPHGRQRRLNRTEERDLFSALSDSHRANEIIPFIIIALATGMRKSEILETTVREIVDGQKGYSIRKQDTKNRHPRLIHLSENATACVIQLMNGKRHDDRLFSMSDSDVSNEWSRARERAGCKDLRLHDIRHEAISRLADVGLSIGALASMSRHKTMQTLLKYVNASETDIREKLEKLDAK
;
A
#
# COMPACT_ATOMS: atom_id res chain seq x y z
N MET A 1 -11.81 38.56 20.07
CA MET A 1 -11.39 37.44 20.94
C MET A 1 -12.60 36.57 21.09
N SER A 2 -12.46 35.26 20.90
CA SER A 2 -13.62 34.37 20.88
C SER A 2 -13.23 33.08 21.59
N ILE A 3 -13.70 32.95 22.83
CA ILE A 3 -13.79 31.69 23.54
C ILE A 3 -15.25 31.25 23.47
N TYR A 4 -15.50 30.12 22.82
CA TYR A 4 -16.83 29.56 22.71
C TYR A 4 -16.77 28.05 22.78
N LYS A 5 -17.82 27.43 23.33
CA LYS A 5 -17.94 25.98 23.37
C LYS A 5 -18.37 25.50 21.98
N ARG A 6 -17.55 24.67 21.33
CA ARG A 6 -17.91 24.08 20.04
C ARG A 6 -18.95 23.00 20.26
N SER A 7 -20.05 23.11 19.54
CA SER A 7 -21.17 22.17 19.59
C SER A 7 -20.80 20.80 19.03
N ASP A 8 -19.82 20.72 18.13
CA ASP A 8 -19.37 19.47 17.48
C ASP A 8 -18.53 18.54 18.37
N THR A 9 -17.83 19.10 19.36
CA THR A 9 -16.83 18.39 20.16
C THR A 9 -17.09 18.54 21.67
N GLY A 10 -18.02 19.42 22.06
CA GLY A 10 -18.23 19.82 23.45
C GLY A 10 -17.06 20.61 24.06
N MET A 11 -16.00 20.85 23.29
CA MET A 11 -14.77 21.51 23.75
C MET A 11 -14.86 23.03 23.59
N TRP A 12 -14.31 23.75 24.56
CA TRP A 12 -14.07 25.18 24.50
C TRP A 12 -12.96 25.51 23.51
N PHE A 13 -13.30 26.20 22.43
CA PHE A 13 -12.34 26.68 21.46
C PHE A 13 -12.01 28.14 21.75
N ALA A 14 -10.71 28.42 21.86
CA ALA A 14 -10.17 29.76 22.00
C ALA A 14 -9.48 30.16 20.69
N GLN A 15 -9.78 31.37 20.19
CA GLN A 15 -9.11 31.94 19.04
C GLN A 15 -8.60 33.35 19.35
N VAL A 16 -7.29 33.54 19.14
CA VAL A 16 -6.60 34.82 19.31
C VAL A 16 -6.15 35.33 17.95
N ARG A 17 -6.62 36.52 17.60
CA ARG A 17 -6.20 37.27 16.40
C ARG A 17 -5.75 38.66 16.81
N ARG A 18 -4.47 38.98 16.57
CA ARG A 18 -3.88 40.30 16.84
C ARG A 18 -3.11 40.78 15.63
N LYS A 19 -3.30 42.05 15.26
CA LYS A 19 -2.60 42.68 14.13
C LYS A 19 -1.09 42.58 14.33
N GLY A 20 -0.39 42.03 13.32
CA GLY A 20 1.06 41.80 13.35
C GLY A 20 1.50 40.44 13.89
N PHE A 21 0.58 39.57 14.32
CA PHE A 21 0.89 38.24 14.87
C PHE A 21 0.09 37.15 14.14
N PRO A 22 0.63 35.92 14.02
CA PRO A 22 -0.09 34.82 13.39
C PRO A 22 -1.36 34.47 14.18
N PRO A 23 -2.47 34.10 13.51
CA PRO A 23 -3.69 33.70 14.20
C PRO A 23 -3.47 32.38 14.93
N LEU A 24 -3.81 32.33 16.21
CA LEU A 24 -3.72 31.12 17.04
C LEU A 24 -5.09 30.64 17.45
N ASN A 25 -5.24 29.32 17.50
CA ASN A 25 -6.46 28.70 17.99
C ASN A 25 -6.17 27.34 18.64
N ARG A 26 -7.00 26.97 19.62
CA ARG A 26 -6.89 25.69 20.34
C ARG A 26 -8.22 25.31 21.00
N SER A 27 -8.47 24.01 21.13
CA SER A 27 -9.63 23.45 21.85
C SER A 27 -9.24 22.94 23.24
N PHE A 28 -10.15 23.05 24.20
CA PHE A 28 -9.98 22.70 25.63
C PHE A 28 -11.26 22.05 26.15
N ALA A 29 -11.18 21.14 27.12
CA ALA A 29 -12.41 20.60 27.71
C ALA A 29 -13.09 21.54 28.70
N LYS A 30 -12.33 22.41 29.39
CA LYS A 30 -12.86 23.38 30.35
C LYS A 30 -12.70 24.81 29.85
N LYS A 31 -13.71 25.65 30.14
CA LYS A 31 -13.69 27.10 29.84
C LYS A 31 -12.53 27.80 30.53
N SER A 32 -12.23 27.41 31.77
CA SER A 32 -11.13 27.95 32.57
C SER A 32 -9.79 27.81 31.85
N ASP A 33 -9.55 26.66 31.23
CA ASP A 33 -8.28 26.32 30.61
C ASP A 33 -8.12 27.06 29.27
N ALA A 34 -9.22 27.19 28.52
CA ALA A 34 -9.30 28.04 27.33
C ALA A 34 -9.00 29.51 27.66
N THR A 35 -9.56 30.00 28.77
CA THR A 35 -9.36 31.39 29.24
C THR A 35 -7.93 31.62 29.71
N MET A 36 -7.36 30.67 30.45
CA MET A 36 -5.98 30.72 30.91
C MET A 36 -4.98 30.69 29.74
N TRP A 37 -5.22 29.83 28.76
CA TRP A 37 -4.41 29.77 27.54
C TRP A 37 -4.48 31.06 26.73
N GLU A 38 -5.68 31.62 26.53
CA GLU A 38 -5.85 32.91 25.85
C GLU A 38 -5.07 34.02 26.57
N ARG A 39 -5.19 34.09 27.90
CA ARG A 39 -4.46 35.09 28.71
C ARG A 39 -2.95 34.96 28.56
N ASN A 40 -2.42 33.73 28.51
CA ASN A 40 -1.00 33.48 28.31
C ASN A 40 -0.52 33.88 26.91
N VAL A 41 -1.32 33.59 25.87
CA VAL A 41 -1.03 34.03 24.50
C VAL A 41 -0.99 35.56 24.42
N LEU A 42 -1.95 36.24 25.04
CA LEU A 42 -2.01 37.71 25.04
C LEU A 42 -0.83 38.33 25.79
N ALA A 43 -0.47 37.79 26.95
CA ALA A 43 0.70 38.26 27.70
C ALA A 43 2.00 38.15 26.89
N GLU A 44 2.16 37.07 26.10
CA GLU A 44 3.31 36.90 25.21
C GLU A 44 3.29 37.90 24.04
N VAL A 45 2.12 38.14 23.45
CA VAL A 45 1.94 39.15 22.38
C VAL A 45 2.29 40.55 22.90
N ASP A 46 1.82 40.91 24.10
CA ASP A 46 2.08 42.22 24.70
C ASP A 46 3.56 42.37 25.07
N ALA A 47 4.21 41.30 25.56
CA ALA A 47 5.65 41.31 25.82
C ALA A 47 6.50 41.46 24.55
N CYS A 48 6.09 40.86 23.43
CA CYS A 48 6.75 41.04 22.13
C CYS A 48 6.54 42.45 21.57
N ARG A 49 5.40 43.08 21.85
CA ARG A 49 5.15 44.48 21.46
C ARG A 49 5.97 45.47 22.29
N ALA A 50 6.20 45.17 23.57
CA ALA A 50 6.98 46.01 24.46
C ALA A 50 8.51 45.89 24.24
N ASN A 51 8.99 44.79 23.65
CA ASN A 51 10.40 44.58 23.36
C ASN A 51 10.65 44.20 21.88
N PRO A 52 11.17 45.14 21.06
CA PRO A 52 11.42 44.92 19.63
C PRO A 52 12.40 43.78 19.29
N HIS A 53 13.22 43.34 20.25
CA HIS A 53 14.17 42.23 20.07
C HIS A 53 13.58 40.86 20.44
N ARG A 54 12.36 40.80 21.00
CA ARG A 54 11.70 39.55 21.37
C ARG A 54 10.84 39.04 20.21
N THR A 55 11.18 37.86 19.71
CA THR A 55 10.41 37.19 18.65
C THR A 55 9.27 36.36 19.25
N PHE A 56 8.11 36.37 18.58
CA PHE A 56 6.95 35.62 19.02
C PHE A 56 7.08 34.13 18.67
N ASP A 57 7.27 33.28 19.68
CA ASP A 57 7.33 31.83 19.52
C ASP A 57 5.94 31.21 19.68
N TYR A 58 5.30 30.95 18.54
CA TYR A 58 3.97 30.37 18.49
C TYR A 58 3.93 28.86 18.81
N THR A 59 5.06 28.16 18.77
CA THR A 59 5.12 26.70 18.94
C THR A 59 4.77 26.25 20.36
N LYS A 60 5.07 27.10 21.35
CA LYS A 60 4.68 26.95 22.77
C LYS A 60 3.18 26.79 22.99
N PHE A 61 2.36 27.27 22.04
CA PHE A 61 0.91 27.30 22.19
C PHE A 61 0.19 26.24 21.35
N ILE A 62 0.90 25.51 20.48
CA ILE A 62 0.34 24.52 19.54
C ILE A 62 0.69 23.08 19.96
N ASN A 63 1.84 22.85 20.58
CA ASN A 63 2.28 21.51 21.00
C ASN A 63 2.38 21.41 22.53
N VAL A 64 1.37 20.85 23.20
CA VAL A 64 1.54 20.27 24.54
C VAL A 64 0.83 18.93 24.55
N GLU A 65 1.58 17.92 24.96
CA GLU A 65 1.32 16.48 24.91
C GLU A 65 -0.08 16.08 25.42
N THR A 66 -0.74 15.26 24.61
CA THR A 66 -1.99 14.56 24.92
C THR A 66 -1.72 13.48 25.96
N SER A 67 -1.96 13.78 27.22
CA SER A 67 -2.25 12.80 28.26
C SER A 67 -3.50 13.27 28.99
N ASN A 68 -4.51 12.41 29.06
CA ASN A 68 -5.81 12.60 29.74
C ASN A 68 -6.90 13.35 28.96
N PHE A 69 -7.50 12.70 27.95
CA PHE A 69 -8.92 12.92 27.66
C PHE A 69 -9.61 11.62 27.28
N GLU A 70 -10.57 11.20 28.11
CA GLU A 70 -11.60 10.21 27.79
C GLU A 70 -12.51 10.77 26.69
N VAL A 71 -12.86 9.91 25.73
CA VAL A 71 -13.57 10.24 24.50
C VAL A 71 -15.06 9.99 24.70
N PHE A 72 -15.90 11.00 24.46
CA PHE A 72 -17.35 10.83 24.37
C PHE A 72 -17.78 10.73 22.90
N GLU A 73 -18.50 9.66 22.55
CA GLU A 73 -19.24 9.54 21.29
C GLU A 73 -20.29 10.66 21.20
N VAL A 74 -20.29 11.42 20.10
CA VAL A 74 -21.29 12.47 19.85
C VAL A 74 -22.29 11.94 18.84
N GLY A 75 -23.51 11.68 19.31
CA GLY A 75 -24.66 11.30 18.48
C GLY A 75 -25.22 12.46 17.65
N MET A 76 -25.97 12.08 16.62
CA MET A 76 -26.71 12.94 15.70
C MET A 76 -27.61 13.95 16.45
N ASN A 77 -27.53 15.23 16.05
CA ASN A 77 -28.30 16.41 16.49
C ASN A 77 -27.64 17.24 17.61
N ALA A 78 -27.03 18.37 17.23
CA ALA A 78 -26.52 19.37 18.18
C ALA A 78 -27.44 20.59 18.21
N GLU A 79 -27.91 20.97 19.40
CA GLU A 79 -28.66 22.21 19.63
C GLU A 79 -27.70 23.40 19.76
N ILE A 80 -28.01 24.53 19.12
CA ILE A 80 -27.30 25.79 19.34
C ILE A 80 -28.09 26.63 20.33
N VAL A 81 -27.46 26.90 21.47
CA VAL A 81 -27.97 27.79 22.50
C VAL A 81 -27.02 28.99 22.59
N GLU A 82 -27.50 30.16 22.17
CA GLU A 82 -26.79 31.43 22.36
C GLU A 82 -27.01 31.90 23.80
N PHE A 83 -25.93 32.34 24.45
CA PHE A 83 -25.95 32.91 25.79
C PHE A 83 -25.42 34.34 25.77
N ASP A 84 -25.98 35.22 26.61
CA ASP A 84 -25.51 36.60 26.77
C ASP A 84 -24.18 36.65 27.54
N GLU A 85 -23.61 37.84 27.65
CA GLU A 85 -22.35 38.07 28.39
C GLU A 85 -22.47 37.72 29.89
N ARG A 86 -23.70 37.53 30.40
CA ARG A 86 -24.01 37.14 31.78
C ARG A 86 -24.37 35.65 31.92
N GLY A 87 -24.40 34.90 30.82
CA GLY A 87 -24.70 33.47 30.79
C GLY A 87 -26.18 33.11 30.70
N ASN A 88 -27.07 34.06 30.38
CA ASN A 88 -28.49 33.78 30.16
C ASN A 88 -28.74 33.34 28.72
N GLU A 89 -29.55 32.30 28.51
CA GLU A 89 -29.94 31.81 27.19
C GLU A 89 -30.74 32.90 26.44
N ILE A 90 -30.22 33.39 25.32
CA ILE A 90 -30.83 34.43 24.49
C ILE A 90 -31.53 33.86 23.26
N ARG A 91 -31.08 32.69 22.77
CA ARG A 91 -31.60 32.12 21.53
C ARG A 91 -31.39 30.61 21.50
N ARG A 92 -32.45 29.87 21.17
CA ARG A 92 -32.38 28.44 20.86
C ARG A 92 -32.65 28.27 19.38
N ALA A 93 -31.63 27.84 18.64
CA ALA A 93 -31.75 27.56 17.22
C ALA A 93 -31.29 26.12 16.95
N THR A 94 -32.18 25.33 16.33
CA THR A 94 -31.79 24.05 15.76
C THR A 94 -31.07 24.35 14.45
N GLU A 95 -29.73 24.38 14.46
CA GLU A 95 -28.98 24.41 13.22
C GLU A 95 -29.13 23.03 12.58
N VAL A 96 -30.09 22.91 11.66
CA VAL A 96 -30.11 21.80 10.72
C VAL A 96 -28.82 21.94 9.92
N ARG A 97 -27.77 21.18 10.28
CA ARG A 97 -26.61 20.99 9.41
C ARG A 97 -27.20 20.65 8.05
N LYS A 98 -26.98 21.50 7.03
CA LYS A 98 -27.30 21.13 5.64
C LYS A 98 -26.75 19.74 5.45
N GLU A 99 -27.60 18.76 5.17
CA GLU A 99 -27.16 17.39 4.88
C GLU A 99 -26.03 17.51 3.86
N ARG A 100 -24.79 17.22 4.30
CA ARG A 100 -23.66 17.25 3.38
C ARG A 100 -23.79 15.97 2.57
N PRO A 101 -24.10 16.07 1.27
CA PRO A 101 -24.32 14.90 0.45
C PRO A 101 -23.03 14.08 0.35
N TYR A 102 -23.16 12.83 -0.09
CA TYR A 102 -22.05 11.89 -0.35
C TYR A 102 -21.39 11.27 0.89
N PRO A 103 -22.08 10.37 1.61
CA PRO A 103 -21.43 9.47 2.56
C PRO A 103 -20.32 8.63 1.90
N LEU A 104 -19.25 8.32 2.63
CA LEU A 104 -18.18 7.46 2.11
C LEU A 104 -18.72 6.09 1.67
N ALA A 105 -19.69 5.53 2.40
CA ALA A 105 -20.31 4.25 2.04
C ALA A 105 -20.95 4.28 0.64
N TRP A 106 -21.69 5.34 0.34
CA TRP A 106 -22.27 5.57 -0.99
C TRP A 106 -21.17 5.70 -2.05
N ALA A 107 -20.13 6.48 -1.75
CA ALA A 107 -19.01 6.68 -2.67
C ALA A 107 -18.27 5.36 -2.95
N VAL A 108 -18.06 4.53 -1.94
CA VAL A 108 -17.46 3.21 -2.09
C VAL A 108 -18.29 2.32 -3.00
N ASP A 109 -19.60 2.22 -2.78
CA ASP A 109 -20.49 1.38 -3.59
C ASP A 109 -20.47 1.82 -5.06
N ARG A 110 -20.53 3.13 -5.29
CA ARG A 110 -20.43 3.73 -6.62
C ARG A 110 -19.08 3.45 -7.28
N TYR A 111 -17.97 3.62 -6.56
CA TYR A 111 -16.63 3.37 -7.10
C TYR A 111 -16.43 1.90 -7.46
N ILE A 112 -16.95 0.98 -6.64
CA ILE A 112 -16.90 -0.46 -6.91
C ILE A 112 -17.66 -0.80 -8.19
N SER A 113 -18.88 -0.29 -8.36
CA SER A 113 -19.71 -0.59 -9.52
C SER A 113 -19.18 0.03 -10.82
N GLU A 114 -18.70 1.27 -10.78
CA GLU A 114 -18.27 2.02 -11.97
C GLU A 114 -16.83 1.72 -12.41
N GLU A 115 -15.90 1.49 -11.46
CA GLU A 115 -14.46 1.47 -11.76
C GLU A 115 -13.77 0.16 -11.41
N VAL A 116 -14.06 -0.43 -10.24
CA VAL A 116 -13.25 -1.53 -9.69
C VAL A 116 -13.29 -2.79 -10.56
N HIS A 117 -14.43 -3.09 -11.19
CA HIS A 117 -14.60 -4.27 -12.06
C HIS A 117 -13.66 -4.28 -13.29
N LYS A 118 -13.14 -3.12 -13.70
CA LYS A 118 -12.21 -2.99 -14.83
C LYS A 118 -10.81 -3.54 -14.51
N PHE A 119 -10.50 -3.74 -13.23
CA PHE A 119 -9.17 -4.19 -12.79
C PHE A 119 -9.11 -5.70 -12.59
N LYS A 120 -7.99 -6.33 -13.00
CA LYS A 120 -7.75 -7.75 -12.70
C LYS A 120 -7.77 -8.07 -11.19
N SER A 121 -7.42 -7.10 -10.36
CA SER A 121 -7.39 -7.20 -8.90
C SER A 121 -8.70 -6.78 -8.22
N TRP A 122 -9.82 -6.72 -8.94
CA TRP A 122 -11.08 -6.17 -8.46
C TRP A 122 -11.51 -6.74 -7.10
N LYS A 123 -11.46 -8.07 -6.88
CA LYS A 123 -11.84 -8.71 -5.61
C LYS A 123 -11.09 -8.11 -4.41
N SER A 124 -9.77 -8.01 -4.51
CA SER A 124 -8.92 -7.48 -3.43
C SER A 124 -9.09 -5.97 -3.24
N MET A 125 -9.48 -5.24 -4.30
CA MET A 125 -9.83 -3.83 -4.21
C MET A 125 -11.18 -3.65 -3.50
N THR A 126 -12.19 -4.42 -3.90
CA THR A 126 -13.51 -4.48 -3.27
C THR A 126 -13.39 -4.76 -1.77
N ASP A 127 -12.64 -5.80 -1.36
CA ASP A 127 -12.47 -6.12 0.07
C ASP A 127 -11.93 -4.94 0.90
N ARG A 128 -10.97 -4.17 0.35
CA ARG A 128 -10.42 -2.99 1.02
C ARG A 128 -11.39 -1.83 1.07
N LEU A 129 -12.10 -1.58 -0.03
CA LEU A 129 -13.10 -0.52 -0.10
C LEU A 129 -14.29 -0.82 0.82
N THR A 130 -14.74 -2.07 0.88
CA THR A 130 -15.76 -2.51 1.83
C THR A 130 -15.32 -2.34 3.29
N MET A 131 -14.02 -2.53 3.59
CA MET A 131 -13.48 -2.22 4.92
C MET A 131 -13.60 -0.73 5.27
N TRP A 132 -13.37 0.19 4.30
CA TRP A 132 -13.63 1.61 4.49
C TRP A 132 -15.13 1.91 4.67
N LYS A 133 -15.99 1.32 3.84
CA LYS A 133 -17.45 1.44 3.96
C LYS A 133 -17.97 1.04 5.34
N ASN A 134 -17.40 -0.01 5.93
CA ASN A 134 -17.82 -0.56 7.23
C ASN A 134 -17.04 0.04 8.42
N SER A 135 -16.17 1.03 8.18
CA SER A 135 -15.41 1.71 9.24
C SER A 135 -16.21 2.86 9.85
N GLU A 136 -15.62 3.51 10.87
CA GLU A 136 -16.13 4.75 11.46
C GLU A 136 -16.38 5.87 10.43
N PHE A 137 -15.71 5.82 9.27
CA PHE A 137 -15.86 6.80 8.20
C PHE A 137 -17.05 6.52 7.27
N GLY A 138 -17.69 5.35 7.35
CA GLY A 138 -18.67 4.91 6.36
C GLY A 138 -19.86 5.85 6.19
N GLN A 139 -20.39 6.36 7.30
CA GLN A 139 -21.53 7.29 7.30
C GLN A 139 -21.11 8.76 7.23
N GLU A 140 -19.82 9.05 7.35
CA GLU A 140 -19.29 10.41 7.26
C GLU A 140 -19.34 10.90 5.81
N SER A 141 -19.70 12.17 5.63
CA SER A 141 -19.62 12.82 4.32
C SER A 141 -18.15 12.87 3.86
N LEU A 142 -17.91 12.72 2.56
CA LEU A 142 -16.55 12.85 2.00
C LEU A 142 -15.88 14.20 2.36
N TYR A 143 -16.65 15.26 2.61
CA TYR A 143 -16.15 16.57 3.04
C TYR A 143 -15.74 16.64 4.52
N ASP A 144 -16.24 15.72 5.34
CA ASP A 144 -16.09 15.72 6.80
C ASP A 144 -15.06 14.68 7.28
N ILE A 145 -14.42 13.96 6.35
CA ILE A 145 -13.29 13.10 6.65
C ILE A 145 -12.01 13.93 6.58
N PHE A 146 -11.48 14.28 7.75
CA PHE A 146 -10.31 15.12 7.88
C PHE A 146 -8.99 14.32 7.93
N PRO A 147 -7.86 14.90 7.49
CA PRO A 147 -6.54 14.25 7.55
C PRO A 147 -6.18 13.71 8.94
N GLU A 148 -6.54 14.43 10.01
CA GLU A 148 -6.26 14.04 11.39
C GLU A 148 -6.98 12.74 11.80
N MET A 149 -8.19 12.52 11.30
CA MET A 149 -8.95 11.29 11.56
C MET A 149 -8.29 10.11 10.84
N LEU A 150 -7.91 10.28 9.57
CA LEU A 150 -7.19 9.25 8.81
C LEU A 150 -5.82 8.94 9.41
N PHE A 151 -5.12 9.93 9.94
CA PHE A 151 -3.85 9.73 10.63
C PHE A 151 -4.01 8.93 11.94
N ARG A 152 -5.10 9.16 12.69
CA ARG A 152 -5.44 8.35 13.86
C ARG A 152 -5.77 6.91 13.48
N TRP A 153 -6.63 6.73 12.49
CA TRP A 153 -6.97 5.41 11.95
C TRP A 153 -5.69 4.67 11.50
N MET A 154 -4.79 5.36 10.81
CA MET A 154 -3.52 4.82 10.33
C MET A 154 -2.66 4.27 11.48
N LYS A 155 -2.57 5.00 12.60
CA LYS A 155 -1.81 4.57 13.78
C LYS A 155 -2.44 3.36 14.48
N ASN A 156 -3.76 3.26 14.47
CA ASN A 156 -4.51 2.22 15.18
C ASN A 156 -4.92 1.04 14.28
N ARG A 157 -4.47 1.02 13.03
CA ARG A 157 -4.89 0.02 12.04
C ARG A 157 -4.39 -1.38 12.40
N THR A 158 -5.31 -2.24 12.81
CA THR A 158 -5.08 -3.66 13.11
C THR A 158 -5.69 -4.56 12.04
N LYS A 159 -5.15 -5.76 11.83
CA LYS A 159 -5.76 -6.79 10.98
C LYS A 159 -6.94 -7.46 11.68
N LYS A 160 -7.64 -8.36 10.99
CA LYS A 160 -8.77 -9.14 11.54
C LYS A 160 -8.40 -9.97 12.79
N ASP A 161 -7.12 -10.34 12.92
CA ASP A 161 -6.60 -11.09 14.08
C ASP A 161 -6.18 -10.18 15.25
N GLY A 162 -6.43 -8.87 15.18
CA GLY A 162 -6.05 -7.90 16.20
C GLY A 162 -4.58 -7.44 16.13
N SER A 163 -3.74 -8.08 15.31
CA SER A 163 -2.33 -7.69 15.17
C SER A 163 -2.17 -6.36 14.40
N PRO A 164 -1.16 -5.53 14.69
CA PRO A 164 -0.89 -4.33 13.91
C PRO A 164 -0.70 -4.62 12.42
N ALA A 165 -1.28 -3.79 11.55
CA ALA A 165 -1.08 -3.90 10.12
C ALA A 165 0.32 -3.44 9.71
N SER A 166 0.87 -4.05 8.66
CA SER A 166 2.18 -3.62 8.13
C SER A 166 2.06 -2.27 7.43
N ALA A 167 3.16 -1.50 7.38
CA ALA A 167 3.23 -0.23 6.64
C ALA A 167 2.75 -0.36 5.18
N SER A 168 3.09 -1.47 4.50
CA SER A 168 2.62 -1.74 3.14
C SER A 168 1.10 -1.92 3.07
N THR A 169 0.53 -2.65 4.04
CA THR A 169 -0.93 -2.83 4.14
C THR A 169 -1.63 -1.49 4.32
N ILE A 170 -1.19 -0.69 5.30
CA ILE A 170 -1.73 0.64 5.61
C ILE A 170 -1.68 1.55 4.37
N ARG A 171 -0.53 1.60 3.69
CA ARG A 171 -0.38 2.39 2.46
C ARG A 171 -1.35 1.95 1.38
N ASN A 172 -1.49 0.64 1.15
CA ASN A 172 -2.42 0.12 0.14
C ASN A 172 -3.88 0.45 0.47
N ASP A 173 -4.27 0.39 1.74
CA ASP A 173 -5.63 0.74 2.18
C ASP A 173 -5.90 2.24 1.93
N LEU A 174 -4.96 3.11 2.29
CA LEU A 174 -5.04 4.57 2.06
C LEU A 174 -4.98 4.94 0.58
N PHE A 175 -4.19 4.23 -0.23
CA PHE A 175 -4.12 4.48 -1.67
C PHE A 175 -5.44 4.17 -2.38
N GLN A 176 -6.19 3.17 -1.94
CA GLN A 176 -7.53 2.92 -2.50
C GLN A 176 -8.51 4.02 -2.13
N LEU A 177 -8.47 4.49 -0.88
CA LEU A 177 -9.28 5.63 -0.45
C LEU A 177 -8.91 6.89 -1.26
N SER A 178 -7.61 7.17 -1.41
CA SER A 178 -7.11 8.28 -2.22
C SER A 178 -7.60 8.17 -3.67
N ALA A 179 -7.56 6.99 -4.28
CA ALA A 179 -8.01 6.79 -5.66
C ALA A 179 -9.51 7.12 -5.82
N LEU A 180 -10.33 6.70 -4.84
CA LEU A 180 -11.75 7.05 -4.78
C LEU A 180 -11.94 8.58 -4.70
N TYR A 181 -11.23 9.27 -3.79
CA TYR A 181 -11.29 10.74 -3.68
C TYR A 181 -10.87 11.45 -4.98
N GLU A 182 -9.83 10.95 -5.65
CA GLU A 182 -9.39 11.49 -6.94
C GLU A 182 -10.44 11.29 -8.03
N THR A 183 -11.13 10.14 -8.08
CA THR A 183 -12.24 9.91 -9.02
C THR A 183 -13.45 10.79 -8.69
N ALA A 184 -13.79 10.92 -7.40
CA ALA A 184 -14.92 11.71 -6.93
C ALA A 184 -14.80 13.20 -7.32
N ARG A 185 -13.63 13.80 -7.10
CA ARG A 185 -13.38 15.23 -7.40
C ARG A 185 -13.20 15.51 -8.90
N LYS A 186 -12.89 14.49 -9.70
CA LYS A 186 -12.58 14.66 -11.12
C LYS A 186 -13.84 15.06 -11.90
N PRO A 187 -13.75 15.96 -12.91
CA PRO A 187 -14.91 16.33 -13.72
C PRO A 187 -15.53 15.15 -14.46
N ILE A 188 -16.85 15.21 -14.72
CA ILE A 188 -17.58 14.19 -15.50
C ILE A 188 -16.97 14.03 -16.89
N THR A 189 -16.47 15.12 -17.50
CA THR A 189 -15.81 15.12 -18.81
C THR A 189 -14.54 14.26 -18.86
N GLN A 190 -13.98 13.89 -17.71
CA GLN A 190 -12.84 12.99 -17.61
C GLN A 190 -13.20 11.67 -16.92
N GLY A 191 -14.49 11.34 -16.81
CA GLY A 191 -14.97 10.11 -16.16
C GLY A 191 -14.93 10.15 -14.63
N GLY A 192 -15.04 11.33 -14.01
CA GLY A 192 -15.23 11.47 -12.57
C GLY A 192 -16.64 11.87 -12.17
N TRP A 193 -16.88 12.19 -10.89
CA TRP A 193 -18.21 12.51 -10.38
C TRP A 193 -18.51 14.01 -10.26
N ASN A 194 -17.52 14.86 -10.54
CA ASN A 194 -17.61 16.32 -10.46
C ASN A 194 -18.11 16.82 -9.08
N ILE A 195 -17.65 16.18 -7.99
CA ILE A 195 -17.88 16.67 -6.64
C ILE A 195 -16.96 17.88 -6.41
N SER A 196 -17.51 19.08 -6.54
CA SER A 196 -16.80 20.35 -6.44
C SER A 196 -16.16 20.56 -5.07
N ASP A 197 -15.03 21.26 -5.03
CA ASP A 197 -14.31 21.64 -3.79
C ASP A 197 -13.89 20.48 -2.87
N LEU A 198 -13.99 19.23 -3.35
CA LEU A 198 -13.57 18.06 -2.61
C LEU A 198 -12.04 17.97 -2.57
N LYS A 199 -11.50 18.01 -1.35
CA LYS A 199 -10.08 17.74 -1.08
C LYS A 199 -9.87 16.28 -0.77
N ASN A 200 -8.69 15.77 -1.13
CA ASN A 200 -8.30 14.40 -0.82
C ASN A 200 -7.49 14.39 0.49
N PRO A 201 -8.09 13.98 1.62
CA PRO A 201 -7.44 14.04 2.94
C PRO A 201 -6.23 13.11 3.04
N VAL A 202 -6.14 12.07 2.19
CA VAL A 202 -5.00 11.14 2.17
C VAL A 202 -3.72 11.82 1.66
N LYS A 203 -3.84 12.87 0.83
CA LYS A 203 -2.66 13.60 0.32
C LYS A 203 -2.05 14.55 1.35
N ASP A 204 -2.78 14.85 2.42
CA ASP A 204 -2.39 15.78 3.46
C ASP A 204 -1.89 15.06 4.73
N ILE A 205 -1.67 13.73 4.67
CA ILE A 205 -1.08 12.95 5.76
C ILE A 205 0.30 12.40 5.41
N LEU A 206 1.17 12.32 6.41
CA LEU A 206 2.46 11.65 6.29
C LEU A 206 2.27 10.14 6.35
N LEU A 207 2.41 9.48 5.20
CA LEU A 207 2.34 8.02 5.09
C LEU A 207 3.59 7.35 5.71
N PRO A 208 3.47 6.12 6.25
CA PRO A 208 4.62 5.40 6.75
C PRO A 208 5.62 5.15 5.61
N PRO A 209 6.93 5.12 5.89
CA PRO A 209 7.93 4.87 4.86
C PRO A 209 7.66 3.52 4.17
N PRO A 210 7.94 3.41 2.86
CA PRO A 210 7.86 2.12 2.20
C PRO A 210 8.80 1.12 2.89
N PRO A 211 8.38 -0.13 3.08
CA PRO A 211 9.25 -1.12 3.70
C PRO A 211 10.49 -1.36 2.84
N HIS A 212 11.61 -1.67 3.49
CA HIS A 212 12.82 -2.07 2.80
C HIS A 212 12.57 -3.32 1.93
N GLY A 213 13.25 -3.39 0.79
CA GLY A 213 13.23 -4.57 -0.06
C GLY A 213 13.85 -5.77 0.67
N ARG A 214 13.19 -6.93 0.60
CA ARG A 214 13.75 -8.18 1.14
C ARG A 214 14.95 -8.62 0.30
N GLN A 215 16.09 -8.81 0.96
CA GLN A 215 17.32 -9.35 0.37
C GLN A 215 17.57 -10.76 0.92
N ARG A 216 16.82 -11.74 0.43
CA ARG A 216 16.98 -13.14 0.83
C ARG A 216 17.45 -13.98 -0.36
N ARG A 217 18.60 -14.63 -0.23
CA ARG A 217 19.14 -15.62 -1.18
C ARG A 217 18.84 -17.04 -0.71
N LEU A 218 18.70 -17.97 -1.64
CA LEU A 218 18.59 -19.40 -1.37
C LEU A 218 19.97 -20.05 -1.47
N ASN A 219 20.49 -20.60 -0.37
CA ASN A 219 21.78 -21.28 -0.40
C ASN A 219 21.65 -22.75 -0.85
N ARG A 220 22.78 -23.40 -1.15
CA ARG A 220 22.81 -24.78 -1.69
C ARG A 220 22.26 -25.82 -0.72
N THR A 221 22.53 -25.69 0.57
CA THR A 221 22.05 -26.62 1.62
C THR A 221 20.53 -26.50 1.75
N GLU A 222 20.03 -25.28 1.86
CA GLU A 222 18.59 -25.00 1.91
C GLU A 222 17.88 -25.49 0.66
N GLU A 223 18.46 -25.29 -0.53
CA GLU A 223 17.91 -25.78 -1.78
C GLU A 223 17.79 -27.31 -1.77
N ARG A 224 18.85 -28.02 -1.39
CA ARG A 224 18.84 -29.48 -1.26
C ARG A 224 17.76 -29.95 -0.29
N ASP A 225 17.72 -29.39 0.91
CA ASP A 225 16.80 -29.81 1.96
C ASP A 225 15.35 -29.51 1.57
N LEU A 226 15.13 -28.39 0.88
CA LEU A 226 13.84 -28.02 0.32
C LEU A 226 13.39 -28.97 -0.79
N PHE A 227 14.25 -29.35 -1.73
CA PHE A 227 13.92 -30.32 -2.78
C PHE A 227 13.68 -31.73 -2.21
N SER A 228 14.42 -32.10 -1.15
CA SER A 228 14.14 -33.33 -0.39
C SER A 228 12.72 -33.26 0.19
N ALA A 229 12.38 -32.17 0.89
CA ALA A 229 11.06 -32.00 1.46
C ALA A 229 9.94 -31.93 0.41
N LEU A 230 10.20 -31.36 -0.77
CA LEU A 230 9.22 -31.32 -1.87
C LEU A 230 8.94 -32.71 -2.45
N SER A 231 9.90 -33.62 -2.40
CA SER A 231 9.74 -35.01 -2.86
C SER A 231 8.70 -35.79 -2.03
N ASP A 232 8.50 -35.41 -0.77
CA ASP A 232 7.46 -36.00 0.10
C ASP A 232 6.04 -35.50 -0.22
N SER A 233 5.88 -34.57 -1.16
CA SER A 233 4.57 -34.05 -1.55
C SER A 233 3.80 -35.07 -2.40
N HIS A 234 2.50 -35.20 -2.17
CA HIS A 234 1.63 -35.96 -3.07
C HIS A 234 1.55 -35.35 -4.49
N ARG A 235 2.01 -34.10 -4.66
CA ARG A 235 2.13 -33.40 -5.94
C ARG A 235 3.58 -33.22 -6.39
N ALA A 236 4.52 -34.04 -5.89
CA ALA A 236 5.95 -33.96 -6.22
C ALA A 236 6.19 -33.84 -7.74
N ASN A 237 5.44 -34.60 -8.54
CA ASN A 237 5.50 -34.62 -10.01
C ASN A 237 5.14 -33.29 -10.69
N GLU A 238 4.54 -32.33 -9.98
CA GLU A 238 4.25 -30.99 -10.48
C GLU A 238 4.96 -29.88 -9.72
N ILE A 239 5.04 -29.97 -8.38
CA ILE A 239 5.66 -28.89 -7.58
C ILE A 239 7.17 -28.80 -7.77
N ILE A 240 7.87 -29.92 -7.96
CA ILE A 240 9.32 -29.91 -8.23
C ILE A 240 9.60 -29.26 -9.59
N PRO A 241 8.98 -29.71 -10.71
CA PRO A 241 9.06 -29.01 -12.00
C PRO A 241 8.71 -27.52 -11.91
N PHE A 242 7.67 -27.16 -11.16
CA PHE A 242 7.27 -25.77 -10.97
C PHE A 242 8.40 -24.92 -10.37
N ILE A 243 9.05 -25.40 -9.30
CA ILE A 243 10.15 -24.68 -8.64
C ILE A 243 11.39 -24.60 -9.53
N ILE A 244 11.73 -25.68 -10.24
CA ILE A 244 12.86 -25.69 -11.20
C ILE A 244 12.63 -24.65 -12.31
N ILE A 245 11.45 -24.63 -12.91
CA ILE A 245 11.09 -23.66 -13.94
C ILE A 245 11.11 -22.23 -13.36
N ALA A 246 10.62 -22.04 -12.14
CA ALA A 246 10.65 -20.74 -11.47
C ALA A 246 12.09 -20.23 -11.24
N LEU A 247 13.00 -21.10 -10.79
CA LEU A 247 14.43 -20.80 -10.59
C LEU A 247 15.17 -20.52 -11.90
N ALA A 248 14.82 -21.21 -12.98
CA ALA A 248 15.47 -21.04 -14.28
C ALA A 248 15.02 -19.77 -15.01
N THR A 249 13.75 -19.38 -14.85
CA THR A 249 13.13 -18.34 -15.69
C THR A 249 12.88 -17.03 -14.97
N GLY A 250 12.75 -17.07 -13.64
CA GLY A 250 12.28 -15.95 -12.84
C GLY A 250 10.88 -15.47 -13.24
N MET A 251 10.04 -16.29 -13.89
CA MET A 251 8.66 -15.93 -14.23
C MET A 251 7.78 -15.72 -12.98
N ARG A 252 6.67 -14.99 -13.13
CA ARG A 252 5.70 -14.85 -12.02
C ARG A 252 4.97 -16.17 -11.83
N LYS A 253 4.63 -16.53 -10.58
CA LYS A 253 3.88 -17.74 -10.24
C LYS A 253 2.68 -17.99 -11.15
N SER A 254 1.81 -16.99 -11.31
CA SER A 254 0.63 -17.11 -12.17
C SER A 254 1.00 -17.28 -13.65
N GLU A 255 2.07 -16.62 -14.13
CA GLU A 255 2.53 -16.80 -15.52
C GLU A 255 3.02 -18.23 -15.78
N ILE A 256 3.64 -18.88 -14.78
CA ILE A 256 4.09 -20.27 -14.88
C ILE A 256 2.88 -21.21 -14.88
N LEU A 257 1.96 -21.06 -13.91
CA LEU A 257 0.76 -21.90 -13.79
C LEU A 257 -0.17 -21.78 -14.99
N GLU A 258 -0.29 -20.58 -15.55
CA GLU A 258 -1.05 -20.32 -16.77
C GLU A 258 -0.27 -20.70 -18.04
N THR A 259 0.76 -21.55 -17.98
CA THR A 259 1.43 -22.03 -19.18
C THR A 259 0.67 -23.19 -19.80
N THR A 260 0.39 -23.11 -21.10
CA THR A 260 -0.21 -24.22 -21.87
C THR A 260 0.82 -24.89 -22.77
N VAL A 261 0.56 -26.11 -23.21
CA VAL A 261 1.45 -26.87 -24.11
C VAL A 261 1.77 -26.07 -25.38
N ARG A 262 0.79 -25.40 -26.00
CA ARG A 262 0.99 -24.53 -27.18
C ARG A 262 1.94 -23.34 -27.01
N GLU A 263 2.24 -22.97 -25.78
CA GLU A 263 3.19 -21.89 -25.48
C GLU A 263 4.62 -22.43 -25.42
N ILE A 264 4.81 -23.75 -25.37
CA ILE A 264 6.12 -24.38 -25.46
C ILE A 264 6.54 -24.43 -26.92
N VAL A 265 7.74 -23.92 -27.18
CA VAL A 265 8.35 -23.87 -28.51
C VAL A 265 9.65 -24.66 -28.46
N ASP A 266 9.75 -25.69 -29.29
CA ASP A 266 11.00 -26.35 -29.60
C ASP A 266 11.67 -25.59 -30.76
N GLY A 267 12.79 -24.94 -30.48
CA GLY A 267 13.51 -24.12 -31.43
C GLY A 267 14.95 -24.61 -31.60
N GLN A 268 15.66 -24.05 -32.58
CA GLN A 268 17.06 -24.42 -32.88
C GLN A 268 18.02 -24.26 -31.68
N LYS A 269 17.67 -23.41 -30.71
CA LYS A 269 18.48 -23.15 -29.51
C LYS A 269 17.90 -23.81 -28.25
N GLY A 270 17.04 -24.81 -28.43
CA GLY A 270 16.35 -25.53 -27.35
C GLY A 270 14.97 -24.97 -27.02
N TYR A 271 14.37 -25.54 -25.98
CA TYR A 271 12.99 -25.27 -25.60
C TYR A 271 12.81 -23.88 -24.98
N SER A 272 11.67 -23.27 -25.27
CA SER A 272 11.32 -21.93 -24.78
C SER A 272 9.83 -21.83 -24.46
N ILE A 273 9.47 -20.93 -23.55
CA ILE A 273 8.08 -20.56 -23.27
C ILE A 273 7.78 -19.24 -23.97
N ARG A 274 6.82 -19.23 -24.89
CA ARG A 274 6.36 -18.03 -25.59
C ARG A 274 5.14 -17.46 -24.88
N LYS A 275 5.31 -16.30 -24.22
CA LYS A 275 4.22 -15.56 -23.56
C LYS A 275 3.79 -14.35 -24.39
N GLN A 276 2.49 -14.23 -24.64
CA GLN A 276 1.94 -13.01 -25.25
C GLN A 276 1.91 -11.88 -24.23
N ASP A 277 2.53 -10.73 -24.54
CA ASP A 277 2.38 -9.53 -23.72
C ASP A 277 1.27 -8.64 -24.31
N THR A 278 0.06 -8.78 -23.76
CA THR A 278 -1.09 -7.95 -24.18
C THR A 278 -0.90 -6.46 -23.92
N LYS A 279 0.09 -6.05 -23.10
CA LYS A 279 0.40 -4.64 -22.85
C LYS A 279 1.47 -4.07 -23.77
N ASN A 280 2.41 -4.90 -24.25
CA ASN A 280 3.58 -4.44 -25.03
C ASN A 280 3.56 -4.90 -26.50
N ARG A 281 2.46 -5.51 -26.97
CA ARG A 281 2.21 -5.93 -28.38
C ARG A 281 3.20 -6.92 -29.00
N HIS A 282 4.33 -7.22 -28.36
CA HIS A 282 5.29 -8.21 -28.82
C HIS A 282 5.32 -9.44 -27.90
N PRO A 283 5.31 -10.67 -28.47
CA PRO A 283 5.49 -11.88 -27.67
C PRO A 283 6.90 -11.92 -27.09
N ARG A 284 6.99 -12.41 -25.86
CA ARG A 284 8.23 -12.59 -25.13
C ARG A 284 8.58 -14.07 -25.11
N LEU A 285 9.81 -14.39 -25.50
CA LEU A 285 10.34 -15.75 -25.50
C LEU A 285 11.24 -15.93 -24.28
N ILE A 286 10.92 -16.89 -23.44
CA ILE A 286 11.70 -17.24 -22.24
C ILE A 286 12.41 -18.57 -22.53
N HIS A 287 13.72 -18.51 -22.73
CA HIS A 287 14.54 -19.70 -22.96
C HIS A 287 14.69 -20.53 -21.69
N LEU A 288 14.66 -21.85 -21.84
CA LEU A 288 14.77 -22.79 -20.74
C LEU A 288 16.18 -23.36 -20.65
N SER A 289 16.65 -23.61 -19.42
CA SER A 289 17.83 -24.45 -19.20
C SER A 289 17.50 -25.92 -19.49
N GLU A 290 18.53 -26.77 -19.53
CA GLU A 290 18.36 -28.22 -19.72
C GLU A 290 17.46 -28.84 -18.65
N ASN A 291 17.67 -28.51 -17.38
CA ASN A 291 16.85 -29.01 -16.27
C ASN A 291 15.38 -28.55 -16.39
N ALA A 292 15.15 -27.29 -16.77
CA ALA A 292 13.80 -26.78 -16.97
C ALA A 292 13.14 -27.39 -18.21
N THR A 293 13.91 -27.71 -19.24
CA THR A 293 13.45 -28.40 -20.45
C THR A 293 13.00 -29.82 -20.12
N ALA A 294 13.79 -30.59 -19.36
CA ALA A 294 13.42 -31.93 -18.91
C ALA A 294 12.09 -31.92 -18.12
N CYS A 295 11.93 -30.93 -17.23
CA CYS A 295 10.69 -30.71 -16.49
C CYS A 295 9.48 -30.42 -17.41
N VAL A 296 9.64 -29.56 -18.41
CA VAL A 296 8.57 -29.24 -19.36
C VAL A 296 8.18 -30.46 -20.19
N ILE A 297 9.16 -31.23 -20.69
CA ILE A 297 8.91 -32.45 -21.47
C ILE A 297 8.15 -33.47 -20.62
N GLN A 298 8.56 -33.68 -19.36
CA GLN A 298 7.85 -34.53 -18.41
C GLN A 298 6.38 -34.07 -18.25
N LEU A 299 6.15 -32.78 -18.01
CA LEU A 299 4.81 -32.22 -17.78
C LEU A 299 3.92 -32.27 -19.02
N MET A 300 4.50 -32.29 -20.23
CA MET A 300 3.76 -32.39 -21.48
C MET A 300 3.28 -33.81 -21.79
N ASN A 301 3.86 -34.83 -21.15
CA ASN A 301 3.51 -36.21 -21.45
C ASN A 301 2.02 -36.48 -21.16
N GLY A 302 1.29 -36.99 -22.16
CA GLY A 302 -0.15 -37.26 -22.07
C GLY A 302 -1.05 -36.02 -22.19
N LYS A 303 -0.52 -34.82 -22.46
CA LYS A 303 -1.30 -33.58 -22.58
C LYS A 303 -1.56 -33.17 -24.02
N ARG A 304 -2.73 -32.56 -24.25
CA ARG A 304 -3.11 -31.95 -25.53
C ARG A 304 -2.54 -30.55 -25.66
N HIS A 305 -2.55 -30.04 -26.89
CA HIS A 305 -1.97 -28.75 -27.26
C HIS A 305 -2.49 -27.55 -26.44
N ASP A 306 -3.77 -27.52 -26.08
CA ASP A 306 -4.37 -26.42 -25.31
C ASP A 306 -4.42 -26.67 -23.79
N ASP A 307 -3.92 -27.81 -23.31
CA ASP A 307 -3.92 -28.13 -21.90
C ASP A 307 -2.88 -27.30 -21.13
N ARG A 308 -3.16 -27.04 -19.85
CA ARG A 308 -2.20 -26.41 -18.93
C ARG A 308 -1.07 -27.40 -18.57
N LEU A 309 0.16 -26.90 -18.52
CA LEU A 309 1.32 -27.67 -18.03
C LEU A 309 1.18 -28.08 -16.57
N PHE A 310 0.44 -27.30 -15.78
CA PHE A 310 0.18 -27.59 -14.39
C PHE A 310 -1.33 -27.76 -14.17
N SER A 311 -1.72 -28.80 -13.42
CA SER A 311 -3.08 -28.94 -12.88
C SER A 311 -3.24 -28.19 -11.56
N MET A 312 -2.12 -27.88 -10.89
CA MET A 312 -2.11 -27.15 -9.63
C MET A 312 -2.72 -25.75 -9.74
N SER A 313 -3.54 -25.41 -8.75
CA SER A 313 -4.01 -24.04 -8.53
C SER A 313 -2.94 -23.16 -7.84
N ASP A 314 -3.19 -21.85 -7.80
CA ASP A 314 -2.36 -20.90 -7.07
C ASP A 314 -2.23 -21.23 -5.57
N SER A 315 -3.33 -21.74 -5.00
CA SER A 315 -3.40 -22.21 -3.62
C SER A 315 -2.64 -23.51 -3.41
N ASP A 316 -2.72 -24.48 -4.34
CA ASP A 316 -1.98 -25.74 -4.22
C ASP A 316 -0.47 -25.47 -4.11
N VAL A 317 0.08 -24.66 -5.01
CA VAL A 317 1.51 -24.29 -4.97
C VAL A 317 1.87 -23.60 -3.65
N SER A 318 1.04 -22.68 -3.18
CA SER A 318 1.31 -21.93 -1.95
C SER A 318 1.29 -22.85 -0.72
N ASN A 319 0.38 -23.82 -0.69
CA ASN A 319 0.25 -24.80 0.39
C ASN A 319 1.41 -25.79 0.37
N GLU A 320 1.74 -26.38 -0.78
CA GLU A 320 2.85 -27.32 -0.92
C GLU A 320 4.19 -26.64 -0.59
N TRP A 321 4.38 -25.40 -1.06
CA TRP A 321 5.55 -24.60 -0.68
C TRP A 321 5.62 -24.37 0.84
N SER A 322 4.50 -24.00 1.47
CA SER A 322 4.49 -23.71 2.91
C SER A 322 4.78 -24.96 3.75
N ARG A 323 4.33 -26.14 3.32
CA ARG A 323 4.63 -27.41 3.98
C ARG A 323 6.09 -27.79 3.79
N ALA A 324 6.61 -27.68 2.57
CA ALA A 324 8.00 -28.05 2.26
C ALA A 324 9.01 -27.16 2.99
N ARG A 325 8.80 -25.83 3.02
CA ARG A 325 9.70 -24.92 3.74
C ARG A 325 9.68 -25.14 5.25
N GLU A 326 8.56 -25.58 5.82
CA GLU A 326 8.46 -25.92 7.24
C GLU A 326 9.29 -27.17 7.54
N ARG A 327 9.14 -28.24 6.74
CA ARG A 327 9.93 -29.48 6.85
C ARG A 327 11.42 -29.24 6.64
N ALA A 328 11.79 -28.37 5.71
CA ALA A 328 13.18 -28.04 5.40
C ALA A 328 13.80 -26.99 6.35
N GLY A 329 13.09 -26.56 7.41
CA GLY A 329 13.60 -25.56 8.36
C GLY A 329 13.74 -24.13 7.78
N CYS A 330 13.21 -23.87 6.59
CA CYS A 330 13.33 -22.61 5.84
C CYS A 330 12.10 -21.70 6.00
N LYS A 331 11.60 -21.51 7.24
CA LYS A 331 10.29 -20.86 7.50
C LYS A 331 10.19 -19.42 7.01
N ASP A 332 11.32 -18.72 6.89
CA ASP A 332 11.33 -17.34 6.43
C ASP A 332 11.34 -17.22 4.90
N LEU A 333 11.70 -18.28 4.16
CA LEU A 333 11.76 -18.30 2.70
C LEU A 333 10.36 -18.30 2.07
N ARG A 334 10.02 -17.21 1.39
CA ARG A 334 8.74 -17.06 0.68
C ARG A 334 8.87 -17.58 -0.74
N LEU A 335 7.77 -18.05 -1.32
CA LEU A 335 7.78 -18.49 -2.72
C LEU A 335 8.18 -17.37 -3.70
N HIS A 336 7.88 -16.11 -3.36
CA HIS A 336 8.33 -14.97 -4.16
C HIS A 336 9.86 -14.75 -4.10
N ASP A 337 10.52 -15.23 -3.05
CA ASP A 337 11.99 -15.19 -2.94
C ASP A 337 12.64 -16.10 -3.99
N ILE A 338 11.96 -17.15 -4.46
CA ILE A 338 12.44 -18.00 -5.57
C ILE A 338 12.59 -17.20 -6.86
N ARG A 339 11.66 -16.29 -7.13
CA ARG A 339 11.78 -15.38 -8.26
C ARG A 339 12.95 -14.41 -8.07
N HIS A 340 13.14 -13.88 -6.86
CA HIS A 340 14.29 -13.01 -6.56
C HIS A 340 15.62 -13.75 -6.73
N GLU A 341 15.69 -14.99 -6.26
CA GLU A 341 16.84 -15.86 -6.42
C GLU A 341 17.11 -16.14 -7.91
N ALA A 342 16.10 -16.50 -8.69
CA ALA A 342 16.22 -16.74 -10.12
C ALA A 342 16.86 -15.55 -10.85
N ILE A 343 16.36 -14.34 -10.59
CA ILE A 343 16.89 -13.12 -11.22
C ILE A 343 18.33 -12.87 -10.76
N SER A 344 18.63 -13.12 -9.48
CA SER A 344 19.99 -12.98 -8.95
C SER A 344 20.94 -13.97 -9.63
N ARG A 345 20.58 -15.26 -9.74
CA ARG A 345 21.40 -16.28 -10.44
C ARG A 345 21.63 -15.92 -11.91
N LEU A 346 20.60 -15.45 -12.60
CA LEU A 346 20.74 -15.01 -13.99
C LEU A 346 21.66 -13.79 -14.12
N ALA A 347 21.62 -12.87 -13.16
CA ALA A 347 22.55 -11.74 -13.11
C ALA A 347 23.99 -12.21 -12.81
N ASP A 348 24.16 -13.15 -11.86
CA ASP A 348 25.45 -13.75 -11.48
C ASP A 348 26.10 -14.47 -12.68
N VAL A 349 25.32 -15.10 -13.57
CA VAL A 349 25.80 -15.72 -14.83
C VAL A 349 26.11 -14.68 -15.93
N GLY A 350 25.84 -13.39 -15.67
CA GLY A 350 26.22 -12.30 -16.56
C GLY A 350 25.18 -11.91 -17.60
N LEU A 351 23.91 -12.30 -17.44
CA LEU A 351 22.85 -11.81 -18.34
C LEU A 351 22.74 -10.29 -18.25
N SER A 352 22.64 -9.64 -19.40
CA SER A 352 22.44 -8.20 -19.45
C SER A 352 21.12 -7.79 -18.78
N ILE A 353 21.04 -6.56 -18.27
CA ILE A 353 19.81 -6.01 -17.68
C ILE A 353 18.63 -6.12 -18.65
N GLY A 354 18.86 -5.91 -19.96
CA GLY A 354 17.85 -6.08 -21.00
C GLY A 354 17.34 -7.51 -21.12
N ALA A 355 18.24 -8.50 -21.08
CA ALA A 355 17.87 -9.92 -21.08
C ALA A 355 17.09 -10.30 -19.81
N LEU A 356 17.55 -9.85 -18.64
CA LEU A 356 16.86 -10.05 -17.36
C LEU A 356 15.45 -9.44 -17.38
N ALA A 357 15.32 -8.20 -17.88
CA ALA A 357 14.05 -7.50 -18.03
C ALA A 357 13.08 -8.25 -18.94
N SER A 358 13.59 -8.74 -20.07
CA SER A 358 12.84 -9.58 -20.99
C SER A 358 12.36 -10.85 -20.29
N MET A 359 13.23 -11.67 -19.71
CA MET A 359 12.81 -12.95 -19.10
C MET A 359 11.81 -12.76 -17.96
N SER A 360 12.11 -11.85 -17.04
CA SER A 360 11.35 -11.68 -15.79
C SER A 360 10.13 -10.75 -15.92
N ARG A 361 9.98 -9.96 -16.99
CA ARG A 361 8.87 -8.99 -17.18
C ARG A 361 8.82 -7.91 -16.09
N HIS A 362 9.94 -7.27 -15.82
CA HIS A 362 9.97 -6.03 -15.03
C HIS A 362 9.61 -4.84 -15.91
N LYS A 363 8.78 -3.93 -15.38
CA LYS A 363 8.39 -2.71 -16.09
C LYS A 363 9.42 -1.59 -15.96
N THR A 364 10.16 -1.56 -14.85
CA THR A 364 11.13 -0.51 -14.54
C THR A 364 12.50 -1.13 -14.26
N MET A 365 13.52 -0.63 -14.96
CA MET A 365 14.89 -1.17 -14.86
C MET A 365 15.48 -0.93 -13.47
N GLN A 366 15.04 0.11 -12.76
CA GLN A 366 15.45 0.43 -11.39
C GLN A 366 15.21 -0.74 -10.43
N THR A 367 14.16 -1.53 -10.65
CA THR A 367 13.88 -2.71 -9.80
C THR A 367 14.81 -3.89 -10.06
N LEU A 368 15.51 -3.90 -11.21
CA LEU A 368 16.49 -4.92 -11.58
C LEU A 368 17.92 -4.54 -11.17
N LEU A 369 18.24 -3.24 -11.10
CA LEU A 369 19.58 -2.77 -10.73
C LEU A 369 20.05 -3.33 -9.39
N LYS A 370 19.14 -3.61 -8.46
CA LYS A 370 19.48 -4.24 -7.16
C LYS A 370 20.05 -5.65 -7.25
N TYR A 371 19.92 -6.35 -8.39
CA TYR A 371 20.52 -7.67 -8.61
C TYR A 371 21.80 -7.58 -9.44
N VAL A 372 22.01 -6.47 -10.14
CA VAL A 372 23.20 -6.23 -10.97
C VAL A 372 24.13 -5.32 -10.18
N ASN A 373 24.51 -5.76 -8.99
CA ASN A 373 25.66 -5.18 -8.33
C ASN A 373 26.86 -5.83 -8.99
N ALA A 374 27.55 -5.10 -9.87
CA ALA A 374 28.82 -5.58 -10.40
C ALA A 374 29.77 -5.77 -9.22
N SER A 375 30.14 -7.03 -8.92
CA SER A 375 31.22 -7.26 -7.97
C SER A 375 32.52 -6.71 -8.56
N GLU A 376 33.47 -6.26 -7.73
CA GLU A 376 34.79 -5.83 -8.23
C GLU A 376 35.46 -6.93 -9.07
N THR A 377 35.21 -8.19 -8.72
CA THR A 377 35.59 -9.38 -9.48
C THR A 377 34.94 -9.44 -10.86
N ASP A 378 33.64 -9.15 -11.01
CA ASP A 378 32.97 -9.11 -12.33
C ASP A 378 33.55 -8.01 -13.24
N ILE A 379 33.93 -6.88 -12.65
CA ILE A 379 34.53 -5.78 -13.39
C ILE A 379 35.93 -6.19 -13.85
N ARG A 380 36.74 -6.78 -12.97
CA ARG A 380 38.10 -7.23 -13.28
C ARG A 380 38.12 -8.34 -14.33
N GLU A 381 37.29 -9.39 -14.20
CA GLU A 381 37.19 -10.46 -15.20
C GLU A 381 36.75 -9.95 -16.59
N LYS A 382 35.85 -8.95 -16.63
CA LYS A 382 35.42 -8.34 -17.89
C LYS A 382 36.49 -7.44 -18.51
N LEU A 383 37.29 -6.76 -17.68
CA LEU A 383 38.44 -5.97 -18.14
C LEU A 383 39.58 -6.88 -18.66
N GLU A 384 39.84 -8.02 -18.01
CA GLU A 384 40.83 -9.00 -18.49
C GLU A 384 40.46 -9.55 -19.88
N LYS A 385 39.17 -9.74 -20.16
CA LYS A 385 38.67 -10.14 -21.50
C LYS A 385 38.79 -9.06 -22.57
N LEU A 386 38.98 -7.80 -22.16
CA LEU A 386 39.20 -6.66 -23.07
C LEU A 386 40.65 -6.67 -23.60
N ASP A 387 41.60 -7.06 -22.75
CA ASP A 387 43.02 -7.19 -23.10
C ASP A 387 43.36 -8.54 -23.77
N ALA A 388 42.46 -9.52 -23.69
CA ALA A 388 42.59 -10.84 -24.33
C ALA A 388 42.07 -10.88 -25.79
N LYS A 389 41.76 -9.72 -26.38
CA LYS A 389 41.38 -9.53 -27.79
C LYS A 389 42.47 -8.79 -28.54
#